data_AF-A0A355XTB7-F1
#
_entry.id   AF-A0A355XTB7-F1
#
_cell.length_a   1.000
_cell.length_b   1.000
_cell.length_c   1.000
_cell.angle_alpha   90.00
_cell.angle_beta   90.00
_cell.angle_gamma   90.00
#
_symmetry.space_group_name_H-M   'P 1'
#
loop_
_entity.id
_entity.type
_entity.pdbx_description
1 polymer ?
#
loop_
_entity_poly.entity_id
_entity_poly.type
_entity_poly.pdbx_seq_one_letter_code
_entity_poly.pdbx_strand_id
1 'polypeptide(L)'
;VQKNGGFSSGLKVGITDRFQFGMSFGASNLIGDDSLKWYPHPEVNLKYQLIDETMTMPGIAIGLNSQGFGAYDEILERYEVKAYGVYASASKNWATPLGNMGLHAGVNQNFLEINDQDEDQSLFMGFDIEFNPELSVLVEYNAALNENDMEAEDIAINRDGYLNAAVRWTFVERLHIEMDFNNLLFDEDKVDYFNRELKIIYIEYF
;
A
#
# COMPACT_ATOMS: atom_id res chain seq x y z
N VAL A 1 -6.35 1.82 0.67
CA VAL A 1 -7.23 2.74 1.42
C VAL A 1 -8.15 3.48 0.45
N GLN A 2 -9.25 2.86 0.01
CA GLN A 2 -10.23 3.51 -0.87
C GLN A 2 -11.40 4.10 -0.08
N LYS A 3 -11.64 5.41 -0.19
CA LYS A 3 -12.71 6.12 0.54
C LYS A 3 -13.94 6.39 -0.33
N ASN A 4 -15.08 6.64 0.32
CA ASN A 4 -16.34 7.04 -0.32
C ASN A 4 -16.81 6.09 -1.43
N GLY A 5 -16.60 4.79 -1.26
CA GLY A 5 -16.93 3.78 -2.28
C GLY A 5 -16.14 3.92 -3.58
N GLY A 6 -14.92 4.47 -3.50
CA GLY A 6 -13.95 4.47 -4.60
C GLY A 6 -13.44 3.07 -4.93
N PHE A 7 -12.73 2.98 -6.05
CA PHE A 7 -12.08 1.76 -6.50
C PHE A 7 -10.73 2.07 -7.14
N SER A 8 -9.83 1.10 -7.10
CA SER A 8 -8.60 1.09 -7.89
C SER A 8 -8.40 -0.30 -8.49
N SER A 9 -8.00 -0.33 -9.76
CA SER A 9 -7.61 -1.54 -10.47
C SER A 9 -6.17 -1.42 -10.90
N GLY A 10 -5.44 -2.53 -10.91
CA GLY A 10 -4.06 -2.55 -11.36
C GLY A 10 -3.66 -3.89 -11.96
N LEU A 11 -2.65 -3.84 -12.81
CA LEU A 11 -2.03 -5.00 -13.44
C LEU A 11 -0.53 -4.92 -13.23
N LYS A 12 0.07 -6.05 -12.82
CA LYS A 12 1.51 -6.19 -12.59
C LYS A 12 2.01 -7.41 -13.34
N VAL A 13 3.18 -7.31 -13.96
CA VAL A 13 3.82 -8.37 -14.75
C VAL A 13 5.28 -8.47 -14.31
N GLY A 14 5.70 -9.69 -13.93
CA GLY A 14 7.11 -10.04 -13.82
C GLY A 14 7.71 -10.20 -15.20
N ILE A 15 8.49 -9.21 -15.65
CA ILE A 15 9.16 -9.24 -16.95
C ILE A 15 10.38 -10.16 -16.88
N THR A 16 11.04 -10.22 -15.72
CA THR A 16 12.07 -11.20 -15.38
C THR A 16 11.88 -11.65 -13.94
N ASP A 17 12.64 -12.65 -13.49
CA ASP A 17 12.66 -13.09 -12.08
C ASP A 17 13.04 -11.97 -11.10
N ARG A 18 13.62 -10.87 -11.59
CA ARG A 18 14.06 -9.73 -10.77
C ARG A 18 13.29 -8.45 -11.03
N PHE A 19 12.66 -8.30 -12.19
CA PHE A 19 12.05 -7.04 -12.61
C PHE A 19 10.55 -7.18 -12.83
N GLN A 20 9.79 -6.34 -12.15
CA GLN A 20 8.36 -6.23 -12.28
C GLN A 20 7.98 -4.83 -12.76
N PHE A 21 7.03 -4.79 -13.68
CA PHE A 21 6.34 -3.59 -14.12
C PHE A 21 4.85 -3.71 -13.82
N GLY A 22 4.20 -2.61 -13.46
CA GLY A 22 2.76 -2.57 -13.30
C GLY A 22 2.19 -1.18 -13.50
N MET A 23 0.88 -1.14 -13.70
CA MET A 23 0.10 0.08 -13.84
C MET A 23 -1.19 -0.04 -13.04
N SER A 24 -1.70 1.08 -12.55
CA SER A 24 -3.00 1.16 -11.88
C SER A 24 -3.78 2.40 -12.28
N PHE A 25 -5.09 2.33 -12.14
CA PHE A 25 -5.99 3.46 -12.33
C PHE A 25 -7.24 3.27 -11.47
N GLY A 26 -7.88 4.37 -11.08
CA GLY A 26 -8.98 4.33 -10.15
C GLY A 26 -9.87 5.56 -10.21
N ALA A 27 -10.85 5.57 -9.33
CA ALA A 27 -11.76 6.68 -9.13
C ALA A 27 -12.30 6.67 -7.70
N SER A 28 -12.65 7.85 -7.20
CA SER A 28 -13.43 8.03 -5.98
C SER A 28 -14.93 8.11 -6.29
N ASN A 29 -15.79 7.84 -5.31
CA ASN A 29 -17.25 7.95 -5.42
C ASN A 29 -17.86 7.05 -6.52
N LEU A 30 -17.33 5.84 -6.74
CA LEU A 30 -17.96 4.88 -7.66
C LEU A 30 -19.26 4.31 -7.08
N ILE A 31 -19.24 3.97 -5.79
CA ILE A 31 -20.39 3.45 -5.04
C ILE A 31 -20.82 4.51 -4.03
N GLY A 32 -21.94 5.18 -4.28
CA GLY A 32 -22.46 6.24 -3.42
C GLY A 32 -23.56 7.04 -4.10
N ASP A 33 -23.90 8.18 -3.50
CA ASP A 33 -24.90 9.14 -3.97
C ASP A 33 -24.29 10.46 -4.50
N ASP A 34 -22.97 10.55 -4.52
CA ASP A 34 -22.20 11.66 -5.09
C ASP A 34 -21.69 11.33 -6.51
N SER A 35 -21.22 12.35 -7.21
CA SER A 35 -20.57 12.29 -8.50
C SER A 35 -19.25 11.51 -8.48
N LEU A 36 -19.08 10.63 -9.47
CA LEU A 36 -17.85 9.88 -9.74
C LEU A 36 -16.70 10.85 -10.09
N LYS A 37 -15.56 10.67 -9.42
CA LYS A 37 -14.33 11.45 -9.66
C LYS A 37 -13.18 10.53 -10.05
N TRP A 38 -12.77 10.58 -11.31
CA TRP A 38 -11.62 9.83 -11.81
C TRP A 38 -10.32 10.35 -11.22
N TYR A 39 -9.35 9.47 -11.03
CA TYR A 39 -7.98 9.88 -10.77
C TYR A 39 -7.40 10.60 -12.00
N PRO A 40 -6.46 11.54 -11.83
CA PRO A 40 -6.00 12.42 -12.89
C PRO A 40 -5.25 11.68 -14.00
N HIS A 41 -4.54 10.61 -13.65
CA HIS A 41 -3.77 9.80 -14.58
C HIS A 41 -3.59 8.37 -14.07
N PRO A 42 -3.24 7.42 -14.97
CA PRO A 42 -2.73 6.12 -14.54
C PRO A 42 -1.44 6.26 -13.75
N GLU A 43 -1.26 5.34 -12.80
CA GLU A 43 -0.09 5.25 -11.94
C GLU A 43 0.78 4.05 -12.32
N VAL A 44 2.04 4.08 -11.93
CA VAL A 44 3.06 3.11 -12.31
C VAL A 44 3.69 2.47 -11.06
N ASN A 45 3.92 1.17 -11.15
CA ASN A 45 4.63 0.39 -10.15
C ASN A 45 5.84 -0.30 -10.80
N LEU A 46 7.05 0.01 -10.34
CA LEU A 46 8.29 -0.67 -10.72
C LEU A 46 8.88 -1.33 -9.49
N LYS A 47 9.41 -2.54 -9.65
CA LYS A 47 10.18 -3.22 -8.59
C LYS A 47 11.34 -3.98 -9.20
N TYR A 48 12.51 -3.84 -8.60
CA TYR A 48 13.72 -4.58 -8.96
C TYR A 48 14.32 -5.27 -7.73
N GLN A 49 14.45 -6.59 -7.79
CA GLN A 49 15.06 -7.43 -6.75
C GLN A 49 16.59 -7.38 -6.86
N LEU A 50 17.23 -6.67 -5.93
CA LEU A 50 18.68 -6.51 -5.86
C LEU A 50 19.37 -7.74 -5.29
N ILE A 51 18.82 -8.28 -4.20
CA ILE A 51 19.39 -9.41 -3.47
C ILE A 51 18.29 -10.40 -3.17
N ASP A 52 18.52 -11.68 -3.50
CA ASP A 52 17.58 -12.74 -3.15
C ASP A 52 17.68 -13.07 -1.66
N GLU A 53 16.55 -13.38 -1.06
CA GLU A 53 16.53 -13.86 0.31
C GLU A 53 17.31 -15.17 0.43
N THR A 54 18.08 -15.30 1.51
CA THR A 54 18.75 -16.55 1.88
C THR A 54 18.56 -16.83 3.37
N MET A 55 19.03 -17.99 3.81
CA MET A 55 19.02 -18.34 5.24
C MET A 55 19.65 -17.26 6.13
N THR A 56 20.70 -16.57 5.66
CA THR A 56 21.42 -15.56 6.45
C THR A 56 21.07 -14.12 6.06
N MET A 57 20.64 -13.85 4.83
CA MET A 57 20.38 -12.49 4.33
C MET A 57 18.90 -12.25 4.04
N PRO A 58 18.33 -11.07 4.36
CA PRO A 58 17.02 -10.69 3.84
C PRO A 58 17.11 -10.45 2.33
N GLY A 59 16.00 -10.66 1.62
CA GLY A 59 15.85 -10.18 0.26
C GLY A 59 15.78 -8.66 0.25
N ILE A 60 16.42 -8.02 -0.72
CA ILE A 60 16.43 -6.55 -0.87
C ILE A 60 15.89 -6.17 -2.24
N ALA A 61 14.96 -5.22 -2.26
CA ALA A 61 14.41 -4.66 -3.48
C ALA A 61 14.37 -3.13 -3.43
N ILE A 62 14.47 -2.53 -4.61
CA ILE A 62 14.15 -1.11 -4.83
C ILE A 62 12.98 -1.00 -5.78
N GLY A 63 12.26 0.10 -5.72
CA GLY A 63 11.13 0.31 -6.62
C GLY A 63 10.65 1.74 -6.67
N LEU A 64 9.63 1.92 -7.51
CA LEU A 64 8.85 3.13 -7.66
C LEU A 64 7.39 2.73 -7.54
N ASN A 65 6.61 3.46 -6.75
CA ASN A 65 5.16 3.33 -6.72
C ASN A 65 4.54 4.72 -6.68
N SER A 66 3.92 5.13 -7.79
CA SER A 66 3.27 6.45 -7.88
C SER A 66 1.81 6.43 -7.42
N GLN A 67 1.24 5.28 -7.11
CA GLN A 67 -0.15 5.19 -6.66
C GLN A 67 -0.28 5.56 -5.19
N GLY A 68 -0.90 6.71 -4.92
CA GLY A 68 -1.48 7.05 -3.60
C GLY A 68 -2.89 6.49 -3.44
N PHE A 69 -3.54 6.78 -2.32
CA PHE A 69 -4.85 6.23 -1.99
C PHE A 69 -5.83 7.26 -1.43
N GLY A 70 -7.13 6.99 -1.62
CA GLY A 70 -8.20 7.88 -1.17
C GLY A 70 -8.62 8.86 -2.26
N ALA A 71 -9.25 9.96 -1.85
CA ALA A 71 -9.59 11.05 -2.77
C ALA A 71 -8.33 11.79 -3.22
N TYR A 72 -8.35 12.27 -4.46
CA TYR A 72 -7.31 13.13 -5.01
C TYR A 72 -7.70 14.60 -4.82
N ASP A 73 -6.81 15.40 -4.27
CA ASP A 73 -6.95 16.84 -4.12
C ASP A 73 -6.30 17.55 -5.32
N GLU A 74 -7.09 18.31 -6.08
CA GLU A 74 -6.62 19.01 -7.28
C GLU A 74 -5.80 20.27 -6.99
N ILE A 75 -5.87 20.81 -5.77
CA ILE A 75 -5.15 22.02 -5.36
C ILE A 75 -3.75 21.65 -4.87
N LEU A 76 -3.68 20.65 -3.99
CA LEU A 76 -2.41 20.11 -3.47
C LEU A 76 -1.79 19.06 -4.42
N GLU A 77 -2.48 18.70 -5.50
CA GLU A 77 -2.06 17.68 -6.48
C GLU A 77 -1.63 16.34 -5.83
N ARG A 78 -2.28 15.94 -4.73
CA ARG A 78 -1.97 14.72 -3.98
C ARG A 78 -3.20 13.93 -3.55
N TYR A 79 -3.01 12.64 -3.31
CA TYR A 79 -3.97 11.78 -2.64
C TYR A 79 -4.00 12.03 -1.12
N GLU A 80 -5.13 11.69 -0.48
CA GLU A 80 -5.27 11.73 0.98
C GLU A 80 -4.19 10.92 1.71
N VAL A 81 -3.82 9.75 1.16
CA VAL A 81 -2.66 8.97 1.60
C VAL A 81 -1.64 9.00 0.46
N LYS A 82 -0.46 9.57 0.73
CA LYS A 82 0.58 9.74 -0.30
C LYS A 82 1.02 8.38 -0.85
N ALA A 83 1.40 8.39 -2.12
CA ALA A 83 2.15 7.32 -2.74
C ALA A 83 3.49 7.10 -2.01
N TYR A 84 4.08 5.92 -2.18
CA TYR A 84 5.43 5.68 -1.65
C TYR A 84 6.50 6.46 -2.44
N GLY A 85 6.28 6.76 -3.72
CA GLY A 85 7.32 7.28 -4.59
C GLY A 85 8.44 6.26 -4.78
N VAL A 86 9.70 6.70 -4.68
CA VAL A 86 10.85 5.77 -4.70
C VAL A 86 10.97 5.08 -3.35
N TYR A 87 11.24 3.79 -3.34
CA TYR A 87 11.40 3.04 -2.10
C TYR A 87 12.49 1.99 -2.18
N ALA A 88 13.00 1.63 -1.01
CA ALA A 88 13.83 0.45 -0.79
C ALA A 88 13.21 -0.40 0.32
N SER A 89 13.26 -1.72 0.17
CA SER A 89 12.67 -2.66 1.11
C SER A 89 13.59 -3.85 1.35
N ALA A 90 13.58 -4.34 2.58
CA ALA A 90 14.16 -5.60 2.99
C ALA A 90 13.04 -6.53 3.48
N SER A 91 13.15 -7.82 3.17
CA SER A 91 12.12 -8.81 3.51
C SER A 91 12.76 -10.13 3.89
N LYS A 92 12.22 -10.79 4.91
CA LYS A 92 12.68 -12.10 5.34
C LYS A 92 11.52 -12.95 5.82
N ASN A 93 11.55 -14.21 5.45
CA ASN A 93 10.53 -15.20 5.74
C ASN A 93 11.10 -16.29 6.66
N TRP A 94 10.23 -16.81 7.52
CA TRP A 94 10.55 -17.93 8.38
C TRP A 94 9.42 -18.95 8.37
N ALA A 95 9.78 -20.22 8.20
CA ALA A 95 8.89 -21.31 8.51
C ALA A 95 8.73 -21.42 10.03
N THR A 96 7.52 -21.16 10.53
CA THR A 96 7.18 -21.28 11.95
C THR A 96 6.20 -22.44 12.17
N PRO A 97 6.01 -22.93 13.41
CA PRO A 97 4.99 -23.94 13.70
C PRO A 97 3.54 -23.47 13.41
N LEU A 98 3.33 -22.16 13.30
CA LEU A 98 2.03 -21.55 13.03
C LEU A 98 1.81 -21.25 11.55
N GLY A 99 2.81 -21.46 10.69
CA GLY A 99 2.75 -21.04 9.30
C GLY A 99 4.04 -20.39 8.79
N ASN A 100 4.04 -20.03 7.50
CA ASN A 100 5.07 -19.15 6.96
C ASN A 100 4.84 -17.73 7.48
N MET A 101 5.89 -17.07 7.97
CA MET A 101 5.83 -15.75 8.57
C MET A 101 6.81 -14.82 7.87
N GLY A 102 6.32 -13.69 7.36
CA GLY A 102 7.10 -12.64 6.72
C GLY A 102 7.30 -11.43 7.64
N LEU A 103 8.51 -10.85 7.61
CA LEU A 103 8.76 -9.51 8.13
C LEU A 103 9.38 -8.66 7.02
N HIS A 104 8.84 -7.45 6.88
CA HIS A 104 9.17 -6.49 5.85
C HIS A 104 9.47 -5.15 6.51
N ALA A 105 10.47 -4.45 6.02
CA ALA A 105 10.74 -3.08 6.42
C ALA A 105 11.34 -2.31 5.26
N GLY A 106 11.10 -1.01 5.22
CA GLY A 106 11.62 -0.19 4.16
C GLY A 106 11.55 1.30 4.44
N VAL A 107 12.12 2.03 3.51
CA VAL A 107 12.16 3.48 3.48
C VAL A 107 11.62 3.94 2.14
N ASN A 108 10.97 5.10 2.13
CA ASN A 108 10.41 5.67 0.92
C ASN A 108 10.55 7.19 0.91
N GLN A 109 10.49 7.76 -0.30
CA GLN A 109 10.48 9.19 -0.52
C GLN A 109 9.54 9.50 -1.68
N ASN A 110 8.53 10.32 -1.37
CA ASN A 110 7.58 10.80 -2.35
C ASN A 110 8.08 12.12 -2.95
N PHE A 111 8.32 12.12 -4.26
CA PHE A 111 8.73 13.29 -5.03
C PHE A 111 7.66 13.69 -6.07
N LEU A 112 6.49 13.04 -6.02
CA LEU A 112 5.39 13.22 -6.96
C LEU A 112 4.32 14.15 -6.39
N GLU A 113 4.15 14.11 -5.07
CA GLU A 113 3.09 14.79 -4.32
C GLU A 113 3.70 15.77 -3.32
N ILE A 114 4.25 16.88 -3.82
CA ILE A 114 5.12 17.81 -3.06
C ILE A 114 4.54 19.22 -2.90
N ASN A 115 3.37 19.52 -3.48
CA ASN A 115 2.80 20.87 -3.45
C ASN A 115 2.29 21.28 -2.07
N ASP A 116 2.16 20.32 -1.15
CA ASP A 116 1.92 20.54 0.27
C ASP A 116 3.21 20.83 1.06
N GLN A 117 4.35 21.02 0.36
CA GLN A 117 5.65 21.36 0.94
C GLN A 117 6.24 20.31 1.89
N ASP A 118 5.70 19.09 1.91
CA ASP A 118 6.26 17.97 2.67
C ASP A 118 6.85 16.91 1.72
N GLU A 119 8.18 16.85 1.70
CA GLU A 119 8.97 15.91 0.90
C GLU A 119 9.78 14.92 1.78
N ASP A 120 9.43 14.82 3.06
CA ASP A 120 10.22 14.04 4.01
C ASP A 120 10.29 12.56 3.62
N GLN A 121 11.32 11.89 4.14
CA GLN A 121 11.44 10.45 3.96
C GLN A 121 10.59 9.74 5.00
N SER A 122 9.85 8.72 4.57
CA SER A 122 9.02 7.92 5.45
C SER A 122 9.53 6.48 5.59
N LEU A 123 9.11 5.84 6.67
CA LEU A 123 9.46 4.47 7.03
C LEU A 123 8.21 3.61 7.02
N PHE A 124 8.35 2.36 6.58
CA PHE A 124 7.28 1.39 6.68
C PHE A 124 7.78 0.04 7.16
N MET A 125 6.89 -0.71 7.78
CA MET A 125 7.10 -2.08 8.22
C MET A 125 5.86 -2.91 7.95
N GLY A 126 6.06 -4.17 7.60
CA GLY A 126 5.02 -5.13 7.31
C GLY A 126 5.29 -6.45 8.00
N PHE A 127 4.22 -7.13 8.36
CA PHE A 127 4.23 -8.46 8.93
C PHE A 127 3.12 -9.28 8.27
N ASP A 128 3.40 -10.52 7.94
CA ASP A 128 2.38 -11.47 7.51
C ASP A 128 2.61 -12.84 8.12
N ILE A 129 1.51 -13.58 8.26
CA ILE A 129 1.52 -14.98 8.67
C ILE A 129 0.47 -15.76 7.90
N GLU A 130 0.91 -16.84 7.26
CA GLU A 130 0.08 -17.79 6.53
C GLU A 130 -0.23 -18.99 7.43
N PHE A 131 -1.36 -18.93 8.15
CA PHE A 131 -1.73 -19.96 9.13
C PHE A 131 -1.96 -21.34 8.50
N ASN A 132 -2.50 -21.34 7.28
CA ASN A 132 -2.71 -22.52 6.47
C ASN A 132 -2.70 -22.10 4.97
N PRO A 133 -2.81 -23.03 4.02
CA PRO A 133 -2.77 -22.68 2.59
C PRO A 133 -3.85 -21.70 2.11
N GLU A 134 -4.93 -21.55 2.88
CA GLU A 134 -6.07 -20.70 2.50
C GLU A 134 -6.07 -19.36 3.24
N LEU A 135 -5.61 -19.30 4.49
CA LEU A 135 -5.80 -18.13 5.36
C LEU A 135 -4.48 -17.50 5.78
N SER A 136 -4.37 -16.20 5.53
CA SER A 136 -3.29 -15.38 6.06
C SER A 136 -3.79 -14.08 6.69
N VAL A 137 -2.98 -13.59 7.63
CA VAL A 137 -3.17 -12.28 8.26
C VAL A 137 -1.98 -11.41 7.91
N LEU A 138 -2.26 -10.16 7.56
CA LEU A 138 -1.27 -9.16 7.22
C LEU A 138 -1.46 -7.94 8.13
N VAL A 139 -0.35 -7.31 8.51
CA VAL A 139 -0.31 -6.04 9.25
C VAL A 139 0.77 -5.18 8.64
N GLU A 140 0.45 -3.93 8.35
CA GLU A 140 1.39 -2.95 7.81
C GLU A 140 1.32 -1.69 8.67
N TYR A 141 2.47 -1.11 8.99
CA TYR A 141 2.57 0.21 9.58
C TYR A 141 3.44 1.09 8.70
N ASN A 142 2.90 2.22 8.26
CA ASN A 142 3.63 3.30 7.61
C ASN A 142 3.70 4.48 8.58
N ALA A 143 4.91 4.91 8.92
CA ALA A 143 5.13 6.01 9.85
C ALA A 143 4.63 7.36 9.31
N ALA A 144 4.38 7.45 8.00
CA ALA A 144 3.84 8.63 7.33
C ALA A 144 4.57 9.93 7.72
N LEU A 145 5.90 9.86 7.82
CA LEU A 145 6.71 11.00 8.24
C LEU A 145 6.66 12.16 7.24
N ASN A 146 6.12 11.92 6.05
CA ASN A 146 5.90 12.88 4.96
C ASN A 146 4.44 13.35 4.85
N GLU A 147 3.68 13.10 5.91
CA GLU A 147 2.27 13.44 6.12
C GLU A 147 2.08 13.77 7.61
N ASN A 148 2.86 14.74 8.10
CA ASN A 148 2.89 15.11 9.51
C ASN A 148 2.52 16.59 9.73
N ASP A 149 1.96 16.91 10.90
CA ASP A 149 1.49 18.26 11.27
C ASP A 149 2.62 19.31 11.47
N MET A 150 3.90 18.95 11.28
CA MET A 150 5.03 19.88 11.44
C MET A 150 5.28 20.75 10.21
N GLU A 151 4.75 20.36 9.04
CA GLU A 151 4.78 21.14 7.79
C GLU A 151 3.38 21.71 7.45
N ALA A 152 3.29 22.61 6.46
CA ALA A 152 2.07 23.40 6.18
C ALA A 152 1.14 22.79 5.12
N GLU A 153 -0.18 22.79 5.38
CA GLU A 153 -1.28 22.24 4.54
C GLU A 153 -1.34 20.70 4.48
N ASP A 154 -1.63 20.08 5.63
CA ASP A 154 -1.80 18.62 5.71
C ASP A 154 -3.28 18.16 5.72
N ILE A 155 -3.67 17.42 4.68
CA ILE A 155 -4.96 16.73 4.58
C ILE A 155 -4.92 15.29 5.11
N ALA A 156 -3.77 14.85 5.65
CA ALA A 156 -3.61 13.48 6.10
C ALA A 156 -4.58 13.13 7.21
N ILE A 157 -5.05 11.90 7.19
CA ILE A 157 -6.14 11.39 8.05
C ILE A 157 -5.61 10.47 9.15
N ASN A 158 -4.29 10.46 9.33
CA ASN A 158 -3.59 9.69 10.33
C ASN A 158 -3.25 10.56 11.53
N ARG A 159 -3.03 9.94 12.69
CA ARG A 159 -2.56 10.63 13.89
C ARG A 159 -1.07 10.44 14.15
N ASP A 160 -0.61 9.19 14.04
CA ASP A 160 0.77 8.78 14.34
C ASP A 160 1.22 7.74 13.28
N GLY A 161 0.89 7.99 12.02
CA GLY A 161 1.09 7.05 10.91
C GLY A 161 -0.12 6.17 10.61
N TYR A 162 -0.03 5.39 9.54
CA TYR A 162 -1.08 4.49 9.06
C TYR A 162 -0.80 3.05 9.51
N LEU A 163 -1.68 2.51 10.35
CA LEU A 163 -1.71 1.08 10.67
C LEU A 163 -2.81 0.39 9.88
N ASN A 164 -2.44 -0.55 9.01
CA ASN A 164 -3.36 -1.35 8.22
C ASN A 164 -3.30 -2.81 8.69
N ALA A 165 -4.42 -3.51 8.66
CA ALA A 165 -4.48 -4.94 8.91
C ALA A 165 -5.40 -5.60 7.89
N ALA A 166 -5.12 -6.83 7.51
CA ALA A 166 -5.93 -7.56 6.55
C ALA A 166 -6.05 -9.04 6.89
N VAL A 167 -7.18 -9.61 6.50
CA VAL A 167 -7.38 -11.06 6.45
C VAL A 167 -7.52 -11.44 4.98
N ARG A 168 -6.63 -12.32 4.51
CA ARG A 168 -6.64 -12.82 3.14
C ARG A 168 -7.08 -14.28 3.13
N TRP A 169 -8.02 -14.57 2.23
CA TRP A 169 -8.48 -15.91 1.89
C TRP A 169 -8.11 -16.27 0.45
N THR A 170 -7.30 -17.30 0.30
CA THR A 170 -6.89 -17.91 -0.97
C THR A 170 -7.87 -19.03 -1.30
N PHE A 171 -8.82 -18.75 -2.21
CA PHE A 171 -9.87 -19.71 -2.57
C PHE A 171 -9.37 -20.81 -3.52
N VAL A 172 -8.51 -20.41 -4.47
CA VAL A 172 -7.71 -21.27 -5.35
C VAL A 172 -6.31 -20.68 -5.39
N GLU A 173 -5.28 -21.45 -5.75
CA GLU A 173 -3.86 -21.02 -5.76
C GLU A 173 -3.57 -19.72 -6.53
N ARG A 174 -4.55 -19.22 -7.29
CA ARG A 174 -4.46 -18.06 -8.18
C ARG A 174 -5.40 -16.92 -7.81
N LEU A 175 -6.37 -17.13 -6.91
CA LEU A 175 -7.39 -16.14 -6.58
C LEU A 175 -7.41 -15.90 -5.07
N HIS A 176 -7.09 -14.66 -4.69
CA HIS A 176 -7.10 -14.21 -3.31
C HIS A 176 -8.19 -13.15 -3.13
N ILE A 177 -8.93 -13.29 -2.04
CA ILE A 177 -9.90 -12.31 -1.56
C ILE A 177 -9.37 -11.79 -0.23
N GLU A 178 -9.19 -10.48 -0.12
CA GLU A 178 -8.62 -9.83 1.05
C GLU A 178 -9.60 -8.80 1.59
N MET A 179 -9.85 -8.88 2.90
CA MET A 179 -10.61 -7.89 3.64
C MET A 179 -9.64 -7.04 4.43
N ASP A 180 -9.49 -5.80 4.00
CA ASP A 180 -8.56 -4.82 4.55
C ASP A 180 -9.27 -3.89 5.54
N PHE A 181 -8.62 -3.67 6.67
CA PHE A 181 -8.95 -2.72 7.74
C PHE A 181 -7.85 -1.66 7.73
N ASN A 182 -8.12 -0.56 7.07
CA ASN A 182 -7.16 0.48 6.75
C ASN A 182 -7.22 1.64 7.75
N ASN A 183 -6.06 2.18 8.10
CA ASN A 183 -5.89 3.30 9.02
C ASN A 183 -6.59 3.07 10.38
N LEU A 184 -6.11 2.07 11.13
CA LEU A 184 -6.53 1.78 12.51
C LEU A 184 -6.04 2.83 13.52
N LEU A 185 -5.03 3.63 13.15
CA LEU A 185 -4.51 4.78 13.91
C LEU A 185 -5.02 6.11 13.31
N PHE A 186 -6.31 6.14 12.99
CA PHE A 186 -6.93 7.30 12.38
C PHE A 186 -7.04 8.49 13.35
N ASP A 187 -7.05 9.69 12.78
CA ASP A 187 -7.35 10.91 13.52
C ASP A 187 -8.87 11.07 13.68
N GLU A 188 -9.35 10.98 14.92
CA GLU A 188 -10.77 11.11 15.28
C GLU A 188 -11.36 12.50 14.96
N ASP A 189 -10.50 13.53 14.84
CA ASP A 189 -10.94 14.88 14.47
C ASP A 189 -11.15 15.02 12.95
N LYS A 190 -10.52 14.14 12.14
CA LYS A 190 -10.59 14.17 10.66
C LYS A 190 -11.49 13.09 10.07
N VAL A 191 -11.62 11.92 10.72
CA VAL A 191 -12.48 10.83 10.26
C VAL A 191 -13.16 10.08 11.42
N ASP A 192 -14.43 9.72 11.24
CA ASP A 192 -15.22 9.07 12.30
C ASP A 192 -14.80 7.61 12.57
N TYR A 193 -14.30 6.90 11.56
CA TYR A 193 -14.00 5.47 11.62
C TYR A 193 -12.87 5.07 10.66
N PHE A 194 -12.20 3.97 10.98
CA PHE A 194 -11.26 3.30 10.08
C PHE A 194 -11.96 2.81 8.80
N ASN A 195 -11.19 2.68 7.72
CA ASN A 195 -11.71 2.33 6.41
C ASN A 195 -11.70 0.81 6.18
N ARG A 196 -12.68 0.29 5.43
CA ARG A 196 -12.79 -1.13 5.07
C ARG A 196 -12.77 -1.28 3.57
N GLU A 197 -11.89 -2.13 3.06
CA GLU A 197 -11.71 -2.35 1.63
C GLU A 197 -11.78 -3.85 1.33
N LEU A 198 -12.40 -4.20 0.20
CA LEU A 198 -12.39 -5.55 -0.34
C LEU A 198 -11.47 -5.57 -1.55
N LYS A 199 -10.43 -6.40 -1.50
CA LYS A 199 -9.45 -6.54 -2.56
C LYS A 199 -9.54 -7.93 -3.17
N ILE A 200 -9.56 -7.99 -4.49
CA ILE A 200 -9.55 -9.23 -5.26
C ILE A 200 -8.26 -9.27 -6.06
N ILE A 201 -7.46 -10.30 -5.87
CA ILE A 201 -6.14 -10.45 -6.48
C ILE A 201 -6.13 -11.74 -7.27
N TYR A 202 -5.77 -11.65 -8.54
CA TYR A 202 -5.51 -12.81 -9.40
C TYR A 202 -4.03 -12.89 -9.77
N ILE A 203 -3.42 -14.05 -9.59
CA ILE A 203 -1.99 -14.31 -9.89
C ILE A 203 -1.88 -15.53 -10.79
N GLU A 204 -1.14 -15.40 -11.88
CA GLU A 204 -0.87 -16.45 -12.85
C GLU A 204 0.64 -16.59 -13.08
N TYR A 205 1.11 -17.83 -13.18
CA TYR A 205 2.51 -18.17 -13.46
C TYR A 205 2.58 -18.84 -14.83
N PHE A 206 3.52 -18.40 -15.68
CA PHE A 206 3.70 -18.88 -17.05
C PHE A 206 5.06 -19.56 -17.24
#